data_AF-A1CHZ5-F1
#
_entry.id   AF-A1CHZ5-F1
#
_cell.length_a   1.000
_cell.length_b   1.000
_cell.length_c   1.000
_cell.angle_alpha   90.00
_cell.angle_beta   90.00
_cell.angle_gamma   90.00
#
_symmetry.space_group_name_H-M   'P 1'
#
loop_
_entity.id
_entity.type
_entity.pdbx_description
1 polymer ?
#
loop_
_entity_poly.entity_id
_entity_poly.type
_entity_poly.pdbx_seq_one_letter_code
_entity_poly.pdbx_strand_id
1 'polypeptide(L)'
;MADEALSIYDEIEIEDMVFDPNLQIYHYPCPCGDRFEIAIDDLRDGEDIAVCPSCSLMIRVIFDASDLPKDGNQPVPGAVSVQA
;
A
#
# COMPACT_ATOMS: atom_id res chain seq x y z
N MET A 1 15.85 -17.48 -21.66
CA MET A 1 15.48 -16.06 -21.73
C MET A 1 14.11 -15.95 -21.07
N ALA A 2 14.09 -16.05 -19.76
CA ALA A 2 12.94 -15.93 -18.87
C ALA A 2 13.55 -15.14 -17.70
N ASP A 3 13.02 -14.00 -17.30
CA ASP A 3 11.68 -13.84 -16.80
C ASP A 3 11.35 -12.35 -16.85
N GLU A 4 10.18 -12.03 -17.35
CA GLU A 4 9.51 -10.72 -17.24
C GLU A 4 9.15 -10.50 -15.76
N ALA A 5 10.18 -10.42 -14.91
CA ALA A 5 10.04 -10.01 -13.54
C ALA A 5 9.56 -8.55 -13.59
N LEU A 6 8.26 -8.37 -13.33
CA LEU A 6 7.65 -7.08 -13.02
C LEU A 6 8.68 -6.25 -12.25
N SER A 7 8.90 -4.99 -12.66
CA SER A 7 9.96 -4.10 -12.14
C SER A 7 9.71 -3.64 -10.69
N ILE A 8 9.25 -4.56 -9.85
CA ILE A 8 9.01 -4.46 -8.43
C ILE A 8 10.35 -4.71 -7.75
N TYR A 9 10.88 -3.63 -7.18
CA TYR A 9 12.18 -3.60 -6.54
C TYR A 9 12.14 -4.27 -5.17
N ASP A 10 11.08 -4.00 -4.39
CA ASP A 10 10.89 -4.55 -3.05
C ASP A 10 9.40 -4.53 -2.65
N GLU A 11 9.08 -5.21 -1.55
CA GLU A 11 7.77 -5.23 -0.93
C GLU A 11 7.86 -4.51 0.43
N ILE A 12 7.14 -3.40 0.56
CA ILE A 12 7.21 -2.52 1.73
C ILE A 12 5.85 -2.51 2.41
N GLU A 13 5.84 -2.62 3.73
CA GLU A 13 4.61 -2.52 4.52
C GLU A 13 4.14 -1.06 4.59
N ILE A 14 2.83 -0.86 4.49
CA ILE A 14 2.21 0.48 4.57
C ILE A 14 2.55 1.21 5.89
N GLU A 15 2.89 0.46 6.95
CA GLU A 15 3.33 0.96 8.25
C GLU A 15 4.68 1.69 8.21
N ASP A 16 5.56 1.35 7.26
CA ASP A 16 6.88 1.97 7.05
C ASP A 16 6.77 3.22 6.15
N MET A 17 5.61 3.43 5.53
CA MET A 17 5.35 4.59 4.68
C MET A 17 4.83 5.79 5.47
N VAL A 18 5.15 6.99 4.99
CA VAL A 18 4.64 8.22 5.57
C VAL A 18 3.33 8.60 4.88
N PHE A 19 2.24 8.58 5.63
CA PHE A 19 0.92 9.00 5.14
C PHE A 19 0.75 10.52 5.23
N ASP A 20 0.37 11.17 4.13
CA ASP A 20 -0.08 12.55 4.13
C ASP A 20 -1.62 12.61 4.08
N PRO A 21 -2.30 13.04 5.17
CA PRO A 21 -3.76 13.05 5.23
C PRO A 21 -4.41 14.16 4.40
N ASN A 22 -3.66 15.19 3.98
CA ASN A 22 -4.21 16.29 3.17
C ASN A 22 -4.31 15.90 1.71
N LEU A 23 -3.31 15.17 1.23
CA LEU A 23 -3.21 14.69 -0.15
C LEU A 23 -3.70 13.24 -0.30
N GLN A 24 -3.89 12.53 0.81
CA GLN A 24 -4.28 11.12 0.85
C GLN A 24 -3.29 10.22 0.07
N ILE A 25 -2.00 10.53 0.21
CA ILE A 25 -0.90 9.79 -0.44
C ILE A 25 0.05 9.21 0.60
N TYR A 26 0.57 8.02 0.31
CA TYR A 26 1.70 7.43 1.04
C TYR A 26 2.98 7.72 0.28
N HIS A 27 4.03 8.09 1.02
CA HIS A 27 5.34 8.32 0.43
C HIS A 27 6.45 7.62 1.20
N TYR A 28 7.45 7.15 0.46
CA TYR A 28 8.57 6.38 1.00
C TYR A 28 9.91 6.87 0.45
N PRO A 29 10.96 7.05 1.28
CA PRO A 29 12.28 7.48 0.80
C PRO A 29 12.90 6.41 -0.11
N CYS A 30 13.15 6.77 -1.37
CA CYS A 30 13.78 5.89 -2.35
C CYS A 30 15.31 6.00 -2.26
N PRO A 31 16.08 4.90 -2.35
CA PRO A 31 17.55 4.92 -2.29
C PRO A 31 18.22 5.73 -3.41
N CYS A 32 17.47 6.11 -4.45
CA CYS A 32 18.00 6.96 -5.52
C CYS A 32 17.98 8.47 -5.19
N GLY A 33 17.41 8.87 -4.05
CA GLY A 33 17.38 10.27 -3.59
C GLY A 33 16.04 10.97 -3.77
N ASP A 34 15.07 10.32 -4.41
CA ASP A 34 13.67 10.77 -4.52
C ASP A 34 12.76 9.98 -3.57
N ARG A 35 11.45 10.09 -3.75
CA ARG A 35 10.43 9.39 -2.96
C ARG A 35 9.46 8.64 -3.87
N PHE A 36 9.06 7.45 -3.44
CA PHE A 36 7.89 6.79 -3.99
C PHE A 36 6.64 7.50 -3.50
N GLU A 37 5.62 7.55 -4.34
CA GLU A 37 4.31 8.10 -4.02
C GLU A 37 3.21 7.16 -4.54
N ILE A 38 2.18 6.95 -3.73
CA ILE A 38 0.99 6.14 -4.07
C ILE A 38 -0.24 6.73 -3.38
N ALA A 39 -1.37 6.76 -4.08
CA ALA A 39 -2.63 7.22 -3.50
C ALA A 39 -3.28 6.13 -2.65
N ILE A 40 -3.92 6.53 -1.55
CA ILE A 40 -4.73 5.60 -0.76
C ILE A 40 -5.95 5.08 -1.54
N ASP A 41 -6.43 5.85 -2.51
CA ASP A 41 -7.58 5.47 -3.34
C ASP A 41 -7.21 4.28 -4.25
N ASP A 42 -6.02 4.31 -4.86
CA ASP A 42 -5.46 3.17 -5.61
C ASP A 42 -5.28 1.94 -4.72
N LEU A 43 -4.72 2.11 -3.51
CA LEU A 43 -4.63 1.03 -2.52
C LEU A 43 -5.99 0.43 -2.19
N ARG A 44 -7.07 1.24 -2.17
CA ARG A 44 -8.44 0.74 -1.94
C ARG A 44 -9.03 0.02 -3.15
N ASP A 45 -8.64 0.38 -4.36
CA ASP A 45 -9.04 -0.31 -5.59
C ASP A 45 -8.29 -1.64 -5.78
N GLY A 46 -7.23 -1.86 -4.99
CA GLY A 46 -6.37 -3.05 -5.04
C GLY A 46 -5.10 -2.83 -5.86
N GLU A 47 -4.75 -1.58 -6.14
CA GLU A 47 -3.49 -1.19 -6.78
C GLU A 47 -2.47 -0.83 -5.69
N ASP A 48 -1.58 -1.77 -5.41
CA ASP A 48 -0.49 -1.66 -4.41
C ASP A 48 0.86 -1.26 -5.02
N ILE A 49 0.88 -0.70 -6.22
CA ILE A 49 2.12 -0.39 -6.93
C ILE A 49 2.50 1.07 -6.74
N ALA A 50 3.50 1.34 -5.89
CA ALA A 50 4.04 2.69 -5.75
C ALA A 50 5.18 2.92 -6.76
N VAL A 51 5.14 4.07 -7.43
CA VAL A 51 6.08 4.40 -8.52
C VAL A 51 6.96 5.58 -8.11
N CYS A 52 8.26 5.50 -8.40
CA CYS A 52 9.18 6.61 -8.21
C CYS A 52 9.41 7.36 -9.54
N PRO A 53 9.13 8.68 -9.62
CA PRO A 53 9.23 9.44 -10.87
C PRO A 53 10.67 9.58 -11.41
N SER A 54 11.69 9.49 -10.54
CA SER A 54 13.10 9.61 -10.97
C SER A 54 13.71 8.29 -11.39
N CYS A 55 13.21 7.17 -10.86
CA CYS A 55 13.95 5.91 -10.88
C CYS A 55 13.22 4.84 -11.68
N SER A 56 11.96 5.10 -12.11
CA SER A 56 11.08 4.15 -12.80
C SER A 56 10.94 2.80 -12.08
N LEU A 57 11.43 2.73 -10.84
CA LEU A 57 11.28 1.60 -9.96
C LEU A 57 9.84 1.60 -9.48
N MET A 58 9.31 0.40 -9.39
CA MET A 58 8.03 0.13 -8.77
C MET A 58 8.30 -0.63 -7.48
N ILE A 59 7.52 -0.41 -6.44
CA ILE A 59 7.55 -1.21 -5.22
C ILE A 59 6.13 -1.70 -4.93
N ARG A 60 6.02 -2.86 -4.28
CA ARG A 60 4.73 -3.39 -3.86
C ARG A 60 4.45 -2.95 -2.44
N VAL A 61 3.28 -2.38 -2.19
CA VAL A 61 2.87 -1.94 -0.87
C VAL A 61 2.00 -3.03 -0.25
N ILE A 62 2.52 -3.69 0.78
CA ILE A 62 1.74 -4.66 1.55
C ILE A 62 0.85 -3.85 2.50
N PHE A 63 -0.46 -3.93 2.31
CA PHE A 63 -1.45 -3.30 3.18
C PHE A 63 -2.52 -4.32 3.60
N ASP A 64 -3.07 -4.17 4.80
CA ASP A 64 -4.26 -4.91 5.23
C ASP A 64 -5.49 -4.00 5.16
N ALA A 65 -6.64 -4.57 4.82
CA ALA A 65 -7.91 -3.84 4.80
C ALA A 65 -8.31 -3.26 6.18
N SER A 66 -7.64 -3.69 7.26
CA SER A 66 -7.81 -3.16 8.62
C SER A 66 -6.97 -1.92 8.89
N ASP A 67 -5.88 -1.70 8.14
CA ASP A 67 -4.93 -0.60 8.35
C ASP A 67 -5.39 0.69 7.64
N LEU A 68 -6.08 0.54 6.51
CA LEU A 68 -6.68 1.66 5.80
C LEU A 68 -7.80 2.29 6.67
N PRO A 69 -7.78 3.62 6.90
CA PRO A 69 -8.83 4.33 7.62
C PRO A 69 -10.18 4.15 6.92
N LYS A 70 -10.97 3.16 7.34
CA LYS A 70 -12.26 2.83 6.74
C LYS A 70 -13.18 4.04 6.76
N ASP A 71 -13.58 4.52 5.59
CA ASP A 71 -14.72 5.40 5.44
C ASP A 71 -15.98 4.55 5.72
N GLY A 72 -16.28 4.37 7.00
CA GLY A 72 -17.65 4.22 7.49
C GLY A 72 -18.49 3.00 7.12
N ASN A 73 -17.97 1.90 6.54
CA ASN A 73 -18.84 0.72 6.35
C ASN A 73 -18.11 -0.64 6.31
N GLN A 74 -17.69 -1.15 7.47
CA GLN A 74 -17.71 -2.61 7.70
C GLN A 74 -18.19 -2.87 9.13
N PRO A 75 -19.39 -3.42 9.33
CA PRO A 75 -19.77 -3.94 10.63
C PRO A 75 -18.86 -5.11 10.99
N VAL A 76 -18.27 -5.05 12.19
CA VAL A 76 -17.66 -6.20 12.85
C VAL A 76 -18.67 -7.35 12.95
N PRO A 77 -18.21 -8.60 12.81
CA PRO A 77 -18.64 -9.57 13.79
C PRO A 77 -17.43 -10.36 14.29
N GLY A 78 -16.83 -9.84 15.36
CA GLY A 78 -16.33 -10.71 16.41
C GLY A 78 -17.51 -11.49 17.02
N ALA A 79 -17.19 -12.69 17.50
CA ALA A 79 -18.06 -13.66 18.18
C ALA A 79 -18.86 -14.62 17.28
N VAL A 80 -18.18 -15.64 16.76
CA VAL A 80 -18.80 -16.96 16.64
C VAL A 80 -18.45 -17.79 17.88
N SER A 81 -19.29 -17.70 18.91
CA SER A 81 -19.42 -18.75 19.93
C SER A 81 -20.64 -19.59 19.58
N VAL A 82 -20.41 -20.75 18.95
CA VAL A 82 -21.40 -21.84 18.81
C VAL A 82 -21.02 -22.88 19.87
N GLN A 83 -21.61 -22.85 21.07
CA GLN A 83 -22.88 -23.45 21.51
C GLN A 83 -22.86 -24.97 21.74
N ALA A 84 -23.31 -25.34 22.96
CA ALA A 84 -23.82 -26.61 23.49
C ALA A 84 -22.82 -27.70 23.95
#